data_AF-A0A8S9HQZ0-F1
#
_entry.id   AF-A0A8S9HQZ0-F1
#
_cell.length_a   1.000
_cell.length_b   1.000
_cell.length_c   1.000
_cell.angle_alpha   90.00
_cell.angle_beta   90.00
_cell.angle_gamma   90.00
#
_symmetry.space_group_name_H-M   'P 1'
#
loop_
_entity.id
_entity.type
_entity.pdbx_description
1 polymer ?
#
loop_
_entity_poly.entity_id
_entity_poly.type
_entity_poly.pdbx_seq_one_letter_code
_entity_poly.pdbx_strand_id
1 'polypeptide(L)'
;MEMMEVPNHRERSTSDNMNRHLDSNGKYVRYTSEQVEALERVYSECPKPSSLRRQQLIRECSIFANIEPKQIKVWFQNRRCRGKQRKEASRLQSVNRNLSAINKLLMEENDRLQKQVSQLVCENGYMKQQLTTVVC
;
A
#
# COMPACT_ATOMS: atom_id res chain seq x y z
N MET A 1 -10.46 -23.51 -12.12
CA MET A 1 -10.07 -22.09 -11.99
C MET A 1 -8.64 -22.09 -11.48
N GLU A 2 -7.67 -22.04 -12.40
CA GLU A 2 -6.25 -21.96 -12.04
C GLU A 2 -5.95 -20.57 -11.47
N MET A 3 -5.32 -20.55 -10.30
CA MET A 3 -4.80 -19.32 -9.69
C MET A 3 -3.52 -18.95 -10.44
N MET A 4 -3.50 -17.81 -11.14
CA MET A 4 -2.27 -17.29 -11.72
C MET A 4 -1.28 -16.95 -10.59
N GLU A 5 -0.16 -17.66 -10.54
CA GLU A 5 0.97 -17.29 -9.70
C GLU A 5 1.51 -15.92 -10.13
N VAL A 6 1.52 -14.98 -9.19
CA VAL A 6 2.06 -13.64 -9.39
C VAL A 6 3.58 -13.70 -9.21
N PRO A 7 4.40 -13.33 -10.21
CA PRO A 7 5.85 -13.37 -10.06
C PRO A 7 6.35 -12.39 -9.00
N ASN A 8 7.12 -12.91 -8.05
CA ASN A 8 7.76 -12.17 -6.97
C ASN A 8 8.83 -11.22 -7.54
N HIS A 9 8.59 -9.91 -7.48
CA HIS A 9 9.60 -8.91 -7.88
C HIS A 9 10.74 -8.88 -6.86
N ARG A 10 11.86 -9.50 -7.26
CA ARG A 10 13.17 -9.47 -6.60
C ARG A 10 13.53 -8.06 -6.13
N GLU A 11 13.58 -7.88 -4.81
CA GLU A 11 14.03 -6.64 -4.19
C GLU A 11 15.48 -6.32 -4.59
N ARG A 12 15.70 -5.10 -5.08
CA ARG A 12 17.01 -4.57 -5.39
C ARG A 12 17.74 -4.29 -4.08
N SER A 13 18.69 -5.14 -3.72
CA SER A 13 19.59 -4.94 -2.57
C SER A 13 20.38 -3.64 -2.71
N THR A 14 19.93 -2.57 -2.06
CA THR A 14 20.81 -1.46 -1.69
C THR A 14 21.46 -1.81 -0.36
N SER A 15 22.62 -2.44 -0.44
CA SER A 15 23.51 -2.65 0.71
C SER A 15 24.09 -1.28 1.10
N ASP A 16 23.38 -0.57 1.97
CA ASP A 16 23.91 0.60 2.67
C ASP A 16 24.05 0.22 4.15
N ASN A 17 25.29 0.14 4.59
CA ASN A 17 25.73 -0.15 5.95
C ASN A 17 24.88 0.63 6.99
N MET A 18 23.94 -0.08 7.61
CA MET A 18 23.04 0.38 8.66
C MET A 18 23.82 0.44 9.97
N ASN A 19 24.60 1.50 10.16
CA ASN A 19 25.12 1.83 11.48
C ASN A 19 23.89 2.16 12.36
N ARG A 20 23.48 1.18 13.18
CA ARG A 20 22.29 1.30 14.02
C ARG A 20 22.64 2.24 15.16
N HIS A 21 22.12 3.46 15.11
CA HIS A 21 22.23 4.39 16.23
C HIS A 21 21.23 3.95 17.30
N LEU A 22 21.73 3.13 18.22
CA LEU A 22 21.01 2.66 19.39
C LEU A 22 21.28 3.64 20.55
N ASP A 23 20.26 3.90 21.37
CA ASP A 23 20.45 4.57 22.66
C ASP A 23 21.22 3.65 23.63
N SER A 24 21.53 4.16 24.82
CA SER A 24 22.20 3.41 25.88
C SER A 24 21.47 2.11 26.28
N ASN A 25 20.21 1.95 25.89
CA ASN A 25 19.36 0.79 26.14
C ASN A 25 19.22 -0.11 24.90
N GLY A 26 20.00 0.11 23.84
CA GLY A 26 19.96 -0.71 22.64
C GLY A 26 18.72 -0.46 21.77
N LYS A 27 17.98 0.63 21.97
CA LYS A 27 16.77 0.98 21.20
C LYS A 27 17.08 2.04 20.15
N TYR A 28 16.34 2.04 19.06
CA TYR A 28 16.45 3.09 18.04
C TYR A 28 16.18 4.47 18.65
N VAL A 29 17.13 5.39 18.47
CA VAL A 29 16.94 6.78 18.87
C VAL A 29 15.80 7.40 18.07
N ARG A 30 14.81 7.93 18.81
CA ARG A 30 13.70 8.69 18.23
C ARG A 30 14.02 10.18 18.28
N TYR A 31 13.67 10.89 17.20
CA TYR A 31 13.69 12.35 17.19
C TYR A 31 12.66 12.90 18.17
N THR A 32 13.00 14.00 18.84
CA THR A 32 12.06 14.77 19.67
C THR A 32 11.03 15.49 18.78
N SER A 33 9.90 15.90 19.36
CA SER A 33 8.88 16.66 18.62
C SER A 33 9.44 17.95 18.01
N GLU A 34 10.29 18.66 18.76
CA GLU A 34 10.95 19.90 18.32
C GLU A 34 11.91 19.65 17.15
N GLN A 35 12.72 18.57 17.22
CA GLN A 35 13.59 18.16 16.11
C GLN A 35 12.78 17.83 14.85
N VAL A 36 11.66 17.12 15.01
CA VAL A 36 10.78 16.79 13.87
C VAL A 36 10.17 18.07 13.28
N GLU A 37 9.69 19.00 14.10
CA GLU A 37 9.10 20.24 13.62
C GLU A 37 10.10 21.10 12.83
N ALA A 38 11.33 21.23 13.33
CA ALA A 38 12.40 21.92 12.63
C ALA A 38 12.74 21.25 11.28
N LEU A 39 12.79 19.92 11.24
CA LEU A 39 13.00 19.18 9.99
C LEU A 39 11.84 19.35 9.00
N GLU A 40 10.59 19.37 9.47
CA GLU A 40 9.40 19.60 8.63
C GLU A 40 9.39 21.03 8.04
N ARG A 41 9.81 22.05 8.80
CA ARG A 41 9.95 23.44 8.30
C ARG A 41 10.96 23.52 7.14
N VAL A 42 12.12 22.87 7.30
CA VAL A 42 13.11 22.79 6.21
C VAL A 42 12.56 21.99 5.03
N TYR A 43 11.80 20.93 5.29
CA TYR A 43 11.16 20.12 4.25
C TYR A 43 10.16 20.91 3.40
N SER A 44 9.38 21.81 4.02
CA SER A 44 8.43 22.64 3.27
C SER A 44 9.12 23.61 2.30
N GLU A 45 10.31 24.10 2.64
CA GLU A 45 11.09 24.99 1.79
C GLU A 45 11.89 24.21 0.74
N CYS A 46 12.57 23.14 1.16
CA CYS A 46 13.43 22.33 0.31
C CYS A 46 13.35 20.84 0.69
N PRO A 47 12.55 20.03 -0.02
CA PRO A 47 12.40 18.59 0.26
C PRO A 47 13.66 17.74 0.03
N LYS A 48 14.67 18.28 -0.64
CA LYS A 48 15.94 17.61 -0.98
C LYS A 48 17.13 18.51 -0.64
N PRO A 49 17.37 18.80 0.65
CA PRO A 49 18.45 19.71 1.04
C PRO A 49 19.81 19.16 0.61
N SER A 50 20.71 20.05 0.19
CA SER A 50 22.08 19.73 -0.18
C SER A 50 22.91 19.24 1.02
N SER A 51 24.10 18.68 0.79
CA SER A 51 24.98 18.27 1.90
C SER A 51 25.39 19.46 2.78
N LEU A 52 25.70 20.58 2.14
CA LEU A 52 26.04 21.83 2.83
C LEU A 52 24.88 22.31 3.72
N ARG A 53 23.65 22.30 3.19
CA ARG A 53 22.46 22.73 3.95
C ARG A 53 22.20 21.81 5.16
N ARG A 54 22.42 20.50 5.02
CA ARG A 54 22.32 19.56 6.16
C ARG A 54 23.37 19.81 7.23
N GLN A 55 24.60 20.14 6.84
CA GLN A 55 25.66 20.49 7.80
C GLN A 55 25.36 21.80 8.52
N GLN A 56 24.88 22.82 7.79
CA GLN A 56 24.44 24.09 8.37
C GLN A 56 23.35 23.88 9.42
N LEU A 57 22.34 23.05 9.13
CA LEU A 57 21.26 22.73 10.08
C LEU A 57 21.78 22.25 11.44
N ILE A 58 22.80 21.36 11.43
CA ILE A 58 23.39 20.82 12.66
C ILE A 58 24.19 21.89 13.40
N ARG A 59 24.88 22.78 12.68
CA ARG A 59 25.67 23.86 13.29
C ARG A 59 24.81 24.99 13.85
N GLU A 60 23.75 25.36 13.13
CA GLU A 60 22.89 26.51 13.44
C GLU A 60 21.83 26.19 14.49
N CYS A 61 21.46 24.92 14.66
CA CYS A 61 20.41 24.52 15.58
C CYS A 61 20.96 23.54 16.63
N SER A 62 21.11 24.02 17.87
CA SER A 62 21.62 23.23 19.00
C SER A 62 20.80 21.96 19.28
N ILE A 63 19.49 21.96 18.94
CA ILE A 63 18.61 20.79 19.05
C ILE A 63 19.08 19.60 18.19
N PHE A 64 19.97 19.82 17.21
CA PHE A 64 20.58 18.77 16.40
C PHE A 64 22.04 18.45 16.77
N ALA A 65 22.57 18.97 17.88
CA ALA A 65 23.98 18.81 18.25
C ALA A 65 24.44 17.35 18.31
N ASN A 66 23.55 16.43 18.71
CA ASN A 66 23.83 14.99 18.81
C ASN A 66 23.36 14.20 17.58
N ILE A 67 23.12 14.86 16.44
CA ILE A 67 22.55 14.24 15.24
C ILE A 67 23.55 14.31 14.10
N GLU A 68 23.86 13.16 13.52
CA GLU A 68 24.81 13.08 12.42
C GLU A 68 24.19 13.57 11.09
N PRO A 69 24.99 14.16 10.17
CA PRO A 69 24.50 14.57 8.84
C PRO A 69 23.86 13.43 8.03
N LYS A 70 24.30 12.18 8.25
CA LYS A 70 23.71 10.99 7.63
C LYS A 70 22.29 10.74 8.13
N GLN A 71 22.02 10.96 9.41
CA GLN A 71 20.68 10.78 9.98
C GLN A 71 19.69 11.80 9.41
N ILE A 72 20.12 13.06 9.24
CA ILE A 72 19.33 14.08 8.54
C ILE A 72 19.02 13.62 7.12
N LYS A 73 20.02 13.15 6.36
CA LYS A 73 19.81 12.61 4.99
C LYS A 73 18.75 11.50 4.97
N VAL A 74 18.85 10.53 5.89
CA VAL A 74 17.90 9.42 6.01
C VAL A 74 16.50 9.90 6.38
N TRP A 75 16.38 10.89 7.28
CA TRP A 75 15.10 11.47 7.64
C TRP A 75 14.39 12.06 6.41
N PHE A 76 15.10 12.85 5.58
CA PHE A 76 14.53 13.43 4.36
C PHE A 76 14.20 12.37 3.30
N GLN A 77 14.95 11.27 3.23
CA GLN A 77 14.60 10.12 2.37
C GLN A 77 13.32 9.44 2.85
N ASN A 78 13.25 9.10 4.13
CA ASN A 78 12.11 8.45 4.75
C ASN A 78 10.86 9.32 4.68
N ARG A 79 10.99 10.63 4.89
CA ARG A 79 9.87 11.57 4.82
C ARG A 79 9.22 11.60 3.44
N ARG A 80 10.03 11.58 2.38
CA ARG A 80 9.55 11.48 0.99
C ARG A 80 8.93 10.11 0.70
N CYS A 81 9.57 9.03 1.14
CA CYS A 81 9.05 7.68 0.96
C CYS A 81 7.70 7.49 1.67
N ARG A 82 7.54 7.95 2.91
CA ARG A 82 6.26 7.92 3.64
C ARG A 82 5.18 8.72 2.91
N GLY A 83 5.53 9.87 2.33
CA GLY A 83 4.59 10.65 1.50
C GLY A 83 4.07 9.87 0.30
N LYS A 84 4.98 9.21 -0.44
CA LYS A 84 4.60 8.33 -1.57
C LYS A 84 3.77 7.14 -1.12
N GLN A 85 4.19 6.46 -0.05
CA GLN A 85 3.51 5.30 0.50
C GLN A 85 2.08 5.63 0.95
N ARG A 86 1.85 6.78 1.59
CA ARG A 86 0.49 7.21 1.98
C ARG A 86 -0.41 7.40 0.76
N LYS A 87 0.08 8.08 -0.29
CA LYS A 87 -0.69 8.27 -1.54
C LYS A 87 -1.04 6.93 -2.19
N GLU A 88 -0.06 6.03 -2.24
CA GLU A 88 -0.25 4.71 -2.82
C GLU A 88 -1.24 3.86 -2.00
N ALA A 89 -1.14 3.89 -0.68
CA ALA A 89 -2.09 3.21 0.20
C ALA A 89 -3.53 3.73 -0.01
N SER A 90 -3.72 5.04 -0.11
CA SER A 90 -5.04 5.63 -0.42
C SER A 90 -5.55 5.21 -1.79
N ARG A 91 -4.68 5.16 -2.81
CA ARG A 91 -5.03 4.69 -4.16
C ARG A 91 -5.48 3.22 -4.13
N LEU A 92 -4.70 2.36 -3.49
CA LEU A 92 -5.02 0.93 -3.34
C LEU A 92 -6.33 0.72 -2.59
N GLN A 93 -6.57 1.49 -1.53
CA GLN A 93 -7.84 1.41 -0.78
C GLN A 93 -9.04 1.77 -1.66
N SER A 94 -8.91 2.80 -2.51
CA SER A 94 -9.97 3.17 -3.46
C SER A 94 -10.23 2.08 -4.49
N VAL A 95 -9.18 1.51 -5.08
CA VAL A 95 -9.30 0.42 -6.06
C VAL A 95 -9.93 -0.82 -5.42
N ASN A 96 -9.52 -1.17 -4.20
CA ASN A 96 -10.07 -2.32 -3.48
C ASN A 96 -11.56 -2.16 -3.23
N ARG A 97 -12.01 -0.98 -2.75
CA ARG A 97 -13.44 -0.68 -2.57
C ARG A 97 -14.24 -0.86 -3.87
N ASN A 98 -13.72 -0.33 -4.98
CA ASN A 98 -14.38 -0.46 -6.29
C ASN A 98 -14.45 -1.93 -6.74
N LEU A 99 -13.36 -2.68 -6.60
CA LEU A 99 -13.31 -4.10 -6.94
C LEU A 99 -14.28 -4.92 -6.09
N SER A 100 -14.37 -4.66 -4.78
CA SER A 100 -15.33 -5.32 -3.90
C SER A 100 -16.77 -5.03 -4.31
N ALA A 101 -17.09 -3.79 -4.69
CA ALA A 101 -18.42 -3.42 -5.15
C ALA A 101 -18.79 -4.13 -6.47
N ILE A 102 -17.88 -4.13 -7.44
CA ILE A 102 -18.09 -4.82 -8.74
C ILE A 102 -18.22 -6.33 -8.53
N ASN A 103 -17.36 -6.94 -7.70
CA ASN A 103 -17.41 -8.37 -7.43
C ASN A 103 -18.75 -8.78 -6.80
N LYS A 104 -19.30 -7.93 -5.91
CA LYS A 104 -20.64 -8.15 -5.35
C LYS A 104 -21.72 -8.19 -6.45
N LEU A 105 -21.74 -7.21 -7.35
CA LEU A 105 -22.70 -7.17 -8.46
C LEU A 105 -22.56 -8.38 -9.39
N LEU A 106 -21.33 -8.80 -9.68
CA LEU A 106 -21.09 -10.00 -10.49
C LEU A 106 -21.60 -11.27 -9.82
N MET A 107 -21.44 -11.41 -8.49
CA MET A 107 -22.00 -12.55 -7.75
C MET A 107 -23.53 -12.54 -7.77
N GLU A 108 -24.16 -11.38 -7.60
CA GLU A 108 -25.62 -11.22 -7.69
C GLU A 108 -26.15 -11.61 -9.07
N GLU A 109 -25.49 -11.15 -10.14
CA GLU A 109 -25.86 -11.52 -11.51
C GLU A 109 -25.61 -13.01 -11.81
N ASN A 110 -24.53 -13.59 -11.27
CA ASN A 110 -24.27 -15.01 -11.43
C ASN A 110 -25.36 -15.86 -10.78
N ASP A 111 -25.77 -15.53 -9.55
CA ASP A 111 -26.89 -16.19 -8.86
C ASP A 111 -28.20 -16.05 -9.64
N ARG A 112 -28.49 -14.85 -10.17
CA ARG A 112 -29.68 -14.61 -11.00
C ARG A 112 -29.68 -15.48 -12.25
N LEU A 113 -28.55 -15.58 -12.96
CA LEU A 113 -28.41 -16.40 -14.15
C LEU A 113 -28.51 -17.90 -13.83
N GLN A 114 -27.91 -18.37 -12.74
CA GLN A 114 -28.02 -19.76 -12.30
C GLN A 114 -29.48 -20.15 -12.00
N LYS A 115 -30.25 -19.25 -11.38
CA LYS A 115 -31.69 -19.44 -11.14
C LYS A 115 -32.47 -19.56 -12.46
N GLN A 116 -32.20 -18.68 -13.42
CA GLN A 116 -32.86 -18.74 -14.74
C GLN A 116 -32.53 -20.03 -15.49
N VAL A 117 -31.26 -20.45 -15.50
CA VAL A 117 -30.86 -21.72 -16.11
C VAL A 117 -31.57 -22.89 -15.44
N SER A 118 -31.61 -22.93 -14.11
CA SER A 118 -32.30 -24.00 -13.35
C SER A 118 -33.79 -24.06 -13.69
N GLN A 119 -34.46 -22.91 -13.80
CA GLN A 119 -35.85 -22.82 -14.18
C GLN A 119 -36.07 -23.38 -15.60
N LEU A 120 -35.31 -22.90 -16.58
CA LEU A 120 -35.43 -23.35 -17.97
C LEU A 120 -35.12 -24.84 -18.12
N VAL A 121 -34.17 -25.39 -17.35
CA VAL A 121 -33.90 -26.83 -17.34
C VAL A 121 -35.09 -27.62 -16.80
N CYS A 122 -35.73 -27.14 -15.73
CA CYS A 122 -36.93 -27.76 -15.17
C CYS A 122 -38.10 -27.73 -16.17
N GLU A 123 -38.39 -26.57 -16.74
CA GLU A 123 -39.45 -26.39 -17.75
C GLU A 123 -39.23 -27.28 -18.98
N ASN A 124 -37.99 -27.36 -19.48
CA ASN A 124 -37.63 -28.23 -20.59
C ASN A 124 -37.82 -29.71 -20.25
N GLY A 125 -37.46 -30.13 -19.03
CA GLY A 125 -37.70 -31.49 -18.56
C GLY A 125 -39.20 -31.84 -18.56
N TYR A 126 -40.02 -30.93 -18.04
CA TYR A 126 -41.48 -31.08 -18.03
C TYR A 126 -42.07 -31.18 -19.43
N MET A 127 -41.69 -30.28 -20.35
CA MET A 127 -42.18 -30.31 -21.74
C MET A 127 -41.82 -31.61 -22.46
N LYS A 128 -40.60 -32.13 -22.27
CA LYS A 128 -40.19 -33.43 -22.83
C LYS A 128 -41.02 -34.58 -22.28
N GLN A 129 -41.33 -34.56 -20.99
CA GLN A 129 -42.17 -35.58 -20.36
C GLN A 129 -43.60 -35.56 -20.93
N GLN A 130 -44.21 -34.38 -21.07
CA GLN A 130 -45.54 -34.23 -21.69
C GLN A 130 -45.56 -34.79 -23.12
N LEU A 131 -44.57 -34.44 -23.96
CA LEU A 131 -44.46 -34.98 -25.32
C LEU A 131 -44.34 -36.51 -25.35
N THR A 132 -43.63 -37.09 -24.38
CA THR A 132 -43.45 -38.55 -24.31
C THR A 132 -44.74 -39.26 -23.90
N THR A 133 -45.52 -38.67 -23.00
CA THR A 133 -46.79 -39.23 -22.52
C THR A 133 -47.91 -39.16 -23.55
N VAL A 134 -47.91 -38.18 -24.46
CA VAL A 134 -48.95 -38.02 -25.50
C VAL A 134 -48.71 -38.95 -26.71
N VAL A 135 -47.49 -39.48 -26.87
CA VAL A 135 -47.10 -40.36 -27.99
C VAL A 135 -47.24 -41.87 -27.64
N CYS A 136 -47.60 -42.19 -26.39
CA CYS A 136 -47.92 -43.55 -25.90
C CYS A 136 -49.42 -43.71 -25.65
#